data_AF-A0A9W7DGG2-F1
#
_entry.id   AF-A0A9W7DGG2-F1
#
_cell.length_a   1.000
_cell.length_b   1.000
_cell.length_c   1.000
_cell.angle_alpha   90.00
_cell.angle_beta   90.00
_cell.angle_gamma   90.00
#
_symmetry.space_group_name_H-M   'P 1'
#
loop_
_entity.id
_entity.type
_entity.pdbx_description
1 polymer ?
#
loop_
_entity_poly.entity_id
_entity_poly.type
_entity_poly.pdbx_seq_one_letter_code
_entity_poly.pdbx_strand_id
1 'polypeptide(L)'
;MPTHTQPESFKSLLIAYGIILGPFGSHSLFPALKADMAEPEQFKKCLKVTYGVGFFADATMALAGFAMFGVGILNEITKSVVLTKGYPAFVYPLVSILISMVPLAKTPINAIPIINIAEFMCGITPQQLNEKGQEPTFKNNLLAGFIRVCVNFAFLVVAIIYPEFDRIIGISGASLCSIICVILPCGFYIRLCDPPNKWLYYTVMVLAGIVGTAATIANLI
;
A
#
# COMPACT_ATOMS: atom_id res chain seq x y z
N MET A 1 -8.54 -29.01 -5.88
CA MET A 1 -8.82 -28.85 -4.44
C MET A 1 -10.26 -28.36 -4.27
N PRO A 2 -10.94 -28.56 -3.13
CA PRO A 2 -12.28 -28.00 -2.93
C PRO A 2 -12.26 -26.47 -3.06
N THR A 3 -13.36 -25.90 -3.55
CA THR A 3 -13.55 -24.46 -3.76
C THR A 3 -14.91 -24.03 -3.22
N HIS A 4 -14.93 -23.11 -2.26
CA HIS A 4 -16.16 -22.49 -1.78
C HIS A 4 -16.37 -21.16 -2.50
N THR A 5 -17.54 -20.97 -3.12
CA THR A 5 -17.90 -19.71 -3.82
C THR A 5 -18.37 -18.63 -2.87
N GLN A 6 -18.70 -18.98 -1.63
CA GLN A 6 -19.13 -18.08 -0.57
C GLN A 6 -18.09 -18.00 0.54
N PRO A 7 -17.97 -16.85 1.22
CA PRO A 7 -17.08 -16.73 2.37
C PRO A 7 -17.57 -17.67 3.48
N GLU A 8 -16.63 -18.35 4.13
CA GLU A 8 -16.93 -19.28 5.23
C GLU A 8 -17.56 -18.58 6.45
N SER A 9 -17.25 -17.28 6.62
CA SER A 9 -17.81 -16.47 7.70
C SER A 9 -17.83 -15.00 7.33
N PHE A 10 -18.64 -14.22 8.06
CA PHE A 10 -18.65 -12.76 7.96
C PHE A 10 -17.28 -12.15 8.32
N LYS A 11 -16.55 -12.76 9.27
CA LYS A 11 -15.19 -12.35 9.62
C LYS A 11 -14.24 -12.47 8.42
N SER A 12 -14.30 -13.58 7.69
CA SER A 12 -13.47 -13.80 6.49
C SER A 12 -13.75 -12.75 5.40
N LEU A 13 -15.02 -12.35 5.24
CA LEU A 13 -15.39 -11.27 4.32
C LEU A 13 -14.78 -9.92 4.73
N LEU A 14 -14.80 -9.59 6.03
CA LEU A 14 -14.19 -8.36 6.55
C LEU A 14 -12.66 -8.34 6.42
N ILE A 15 -12.00 -9.49 6.61
CA ILE A 15 -10.57 -9.64 6.37
C ILE A 15 -10.24 -9.42 4.89
N ALA A 16 -11.00 -10.06 3.99
CA ALA A 16 -10.84 -9.90 2.55
C ALA A 16 -11.03 -8.44 2.11
N TYR A 17 -12.01 -7.73 2.69
CA TYR A 17 -12.20 -6.30 2.44
C TYR A 17 -10.95 -5.47 2.75
N GLY A 18 -10.33 -5.70 3.92
CA GLY A 18 -9.09 -5.01 4.31
C GLY A 18 -7.95 -5.29 3.34
N ILE A 19 -7.77 -6.56 2.96
CA ILE A 19 -6.70 -6.97 2.03
C ILE A 19 -6.91 -6.36 0.64
N ILE A 20 -8.14 -6.37 0.12
CA ILE A 20 -8.46 -5.80 -1.20
C ILE A 20 -8.26 -4.27 -1.21
N LEU A 21 -8.56 -3.57 -0.11
CA LEU A 21 -8.43 -2.12 -0.07
C LEU A 21 -6.96 -1.66 -0.04
N GLY A 22 -6.07 -2.48 0.53
CA GLY A 22 -4.64 -2.15 0.72
C GLY A 22 -3.93 -1.67 -0.56
N PRO A 23 -3.95 -2.43 -1.67
CA PRO A 23 -3.27 -2.07 -2.92
C PRO A 23 -3.69 -0.73 -3.54
N PHE A 24 -4.91 -0.25 -3.25
CA PHE A 24 -5.47 0.95 -3.89
C PHE A 24 -5.22 2.25 -3.10
N GLY A 25 -4.42 2.17 -2.03
CA GLY A 25 -4.12 3.24 -1.08
C GLY A 25 -3.17 4.37 -1.52
N SER A 26 -3.16 4.81 -2.78
CA SER A 26 -2.11 5.73 -3.29
C SER A 26 -2.41 7.23 -3.20
N HIS A 27 -3.49 7.66 -2.54
CA HIS A 27 -3.92 9.06 -2.52
C HIS A 27 -2.88 10.01 -1.91
N SER A 28 -2.05 9.54 -0.98
CA SER A 28 -0.96 10.32 -0.38
C SER A 28 0.19 10.61 -1.35
N LEU A 29 0.38 9.78 -2.37
CA LEU A 29 1.43 9.93 -3.37
C LEU A 29 1.01 10.78 -4.57
N PHE A 30 -0.29 11.01 -4.75
CA PHE A 30 -0.84 11.73 -5.90
C PHE A 30 -0.23 13.12 -6.12
N PRO A 31 0.01 13.97 -5.09
CA PRO A 31 0.63 15.27 -5.30
C PRO A 31 2.06 15.16 -5.83
N ALA A 32 2.88 14.28 -5.26
CA ALA A 32 4.26 14.06 -5.68
C ALA A 32 4.32 13.48 -7.10
N LEU A 33 3.49 12.47 -7.39
CA LEU A 33 3.40 11.86 -8.71
C LEU A 33 2.96 12.88 -9.77
N LYS A 34 1.94 13.71 -9.47
CA LYS A 34 1.48 14.74 -10.40
C LYS A 34 2.55 15.81 -10.64
N ALA A 35 3.30 16.19 -9.61
CA ALA A 35 4.39 17.16 -9.73
C ALA A 35 5.58 16.62 -10.57
N ASP A 36 5.80 15.30 -10.54
CA ASP A 36 6.87 14.63 -11.28
C ASP A 36 6.51 14.33 -12.75
N MET A 37 5.23 14.46 -13.13
CA MET A 37 4.79 14.25 -14.52
C MET A 37 5.26 15.39 -15.43
N ALA A 38 5.83 15.03 -16.59
CA ALA A 38 6.13 16.00 -17.66
C ALA A 38 4.89 16.77 -18.14
N GLU A 39 3.72 16.12 -18.15
CA GLU A 39 2.43 16.74 -18.49
C GLU A 39 1.39 16.51 -17.36
N PRO A 40 1.36 17.37 -16.32
CA PRO A 40 0.50 17.19 -15.15
C PRO A 40 -1.01 17.15 -15.45
N GLU A 41 -1.46 17.74 -16.56
CA GLU A 41 -2.86 17.72 -17.01
C GLU A 41 -3.33 16.31 -17.38
N GLN A 42 -2.41 15.43 -17.79
CA GLN A 42 -2.73 14.05 -18.13
C GLN A 42 -2.87 13.13 -16.89
N PHE A 43 -2.69 13.64 -15.67
CA PHE A 43 -2.71 12.85 -14.44
C PHE A 43 -3.97 11.98 -14.31
N LYS A 44 -5.16 12.50 -14.64
CA LYS A 44 -6.41 11.73 -14.59
C LYS A 44 -6.43 10.56 -15.59
N LYS A 45 -5.84 10.74 -16.78
CA LYS A 45 -5.72 9.68 -17.79
C LYS A 45 -4.72 8.62 -17.32
N CYS A 46 -3.58 9.06 -16.78
CA CYS A 46 -2.58 8.19 -16.17
C CYS A 46 -3.21 7.29 -15.09
N LEU A 47 -3.92 7.89 -14.13
CA LEU A 47 -4.61 7.15 -13.06
C LEU A 47 -5.60 6.10 -13.59
N LYS A 48 -6.44 6.45 -14.58
CA LYS A 48 -7.40 5.50 -15.15
C LYS A 48 -6.71 4.27 -15.74
N VAL A 49 -5.61 4.47 -16.46
CA VAL A 49 -4.87 3.37 -17.10
C VAL A 49 -4.16 2.53 -16.03
N THR A 50 -3.43 3.16 -15.10
CA THR A 50 -2.65 2.44 -14.09
C THR A 50 -3.53 1.64 -13.13
N TYR A 51 -4.63 2.24 -12.64
CA TYR A 51 -5.60 1.52 -11.81
C TYR A 51 -6.32 0.41 -12.58
N GLY A 52 -6.65 0.64 -13.86
CA GLY A 52 -7.25 -0.39 -14.70
C GLY A 52 -6.33 -1.60 -14.86
N VAL A 53 -5.06 -1.37 -15.22
CA VAL A 53 -4.04 -2.43 -15.34
C VAL A 53 -3.84 -3.14 -14.00
N GLY A 54 -3.71 -2.39 -12.90
CA GLY A 54 -3.56 -2.96 -11.55
C GLY A 54 -4.73 -3.86 -11.16
N PHE A 55 -5.96 -3.38 -11.36
CA PHE A 55 -7.17 -4.17 -11.08
C PHE A 55 -7.20 -5.49 -11.86
N PHE A 56 -6.89 -5.47 -13.15
CA PHE A 56 -6.87 -6.71 -13.94
C PHE A 56 -5.72 -7.64 -13.55
N ALA A 57 -4.55 -7.10 -13.23
CA ALA A 57 -3.43 -7.91 -12.74
C ALA A 57 -3.77 -8.61 -11.41
N ASP A 58 -4.34 -7.87 -10.45
CA ASP A 58 -4.74 -8.41 -9.15
C ASP A 58 -5.90 -9.41 -9.29
N ALA A 59 -6.91 -9.10 -10.11
CA ALA A 59 -8.04 -9.99 -10.34
C ALA A 59 -7.61 -11.30 -11.01
N THR A 60 -6.74 -11.24 -12.02
CA THR A 60 -6.23 -12.44 -12.69
C THR A 60 -5.40 -13.29 -11.75
N MET A 61 -4.54 -12.68 -10.93
CA MET A 61 -3.77 -13.38 -9.91
C MET A 61 -4.68 -14.05 -8.87
N ALA A 62 -5.71 -13.35 -8.38
CA ALA A 62 -6.67 -13.89 -7.43
C ALA A 62 -7.44 -15.09 -8.01
N LEU A 63 -7.96 -14.95 -9.24
CA LEU A 63 -8.69 -16.02 -9.91
C LEU A 63 -7.80 -17.24 -10.20
N ALA A 64 -6.58 -17.02 -10.69
CA ALA A 64 -5.63 -18.10 -10.96
C ALA A 64 -5.21 -18.81 -9.67
N GLY A 65 -4.87 -18.05 -8.61
CA GLY A 65 -4.52 -18.60 -7.31
C GLY A 65 -5.66 -19.43 -6.71
N PHE A 66 -6.89 -18.92 -6.75
CA PHE A 66 -8.07 -19.64 -6.27
C PHE A 66 -8.34 -20.90 -7.10
N ALA A 67 -8.21 -20.84 -8.44
CA ALA A 67 -8.39 -22.01 -9.30
C ALA A 67 -7.33 -23.09 -9.06
N MET A 68 -6.08 -22.70 -8.79
CA MET A 68 -4.98 -23.63 -8.55
C MET A 68 -5.02 -24.28 -7.17
N PHE A 69 -5.23 -23.48 -6.12
CA PHE A 69 -5.06 -23.91 -4.72
C PHE A 69 -6.37 -24.02 -3.94
N GLY A 70 -7.46 -23.41 -4.40
CA GLY A 70 -8.77 -23.44 -3.71
C GLY A 70 -8.65 -23.10 -2.23
N VAL A 71 -9.28 -23.91 -1.36
CA VAL A 71 -9.22 -23.76 0.11
C VAL A 71 -7.81 -23.96 0.67
N GLY A 72 -6.91 -24.63 -0.06
CA GLY A 72 -5.52 -24.87 0.37
C GLY A 72 -4.56 -23.71 0.10
N ILE A 73 -5.06 -22.57 -0.37
CA ILE A 73 -4.23 -21.38 -0.62
C ILE A 73 -3.63 -20.85 0.69
N LEU A 74 -2.33 -20.57 0.68
CA LEU A 74 -1.66 -19.89 1.78
C LEU A 74 -1.86 -18.38 1.69
N ASN A 75 -1.41 -17.65 2.72
CA ASN A 75 -1.50 -16.19 2.82
C ASN A 75 -0.98 -15.47 1.56
N GLU A 76 -0.03 -16.08 0.86
CA GLU A 76 0.48 -15.63 -0.43
C GLU A 76 0.44 -16.76 -1.48
N ILE A 77 0.01 -16.41 -2.70
CA ILE A 77 0.05 -17.34 -3.86
C ILE A 77 1.48 -17.77 -4.15
N THR A 78 2.45 -16.86 -4.04
CA THR A 78 3.87 -17.15 -4.26
C THR A 78 4.41 -18.18 -3.27
N LYS A 79 4.02 -18.07 -2.00
CA LYS A 79 4.34 -19.07 -0.96
C LYS A 79 3.69 -20.41 -1.29
N SER A 80 2.44 -20.40 -1.74
CA SER A 80 1.73 -21.61 -2.19
C SER A 80 2.46 -22.31 -3.35
N VAL A 81 2.97 -21.55 -4.33
CA VAL A 81 3.75 -22.09 -5.46
C VAL A 81 5.07 -22.70 -5.01
N VAL A 82 5.83 -22.00 -4.15
CA VAL A 82 7.17 -22.47 -3.72
C VAL A 82 7.09 -23.72 -2.82
N LEU A 83 6.04 -23.85 -2.01
CA LEU A 83 5.88 -24.99 -1.10
C LEU A 83 5.17 -26.20 -1.74
N THR A 84 4.43 -25.98 -2.83
CA THR A 84 3.75 -27.07 -3.53
C THR A 84 4.73 -27.83 -4.41
N LYS A 85 4.87 -29.14 -4.14
CA LYS A 85 5.73 -30.03 -4.93
C LYS A 85 5.07 -30.36 -6.27
N GLY A 86 5.89 -30.62 -7.29
CA GLY A 86 5.43 -31.10 -8.60
C GLY A 86 5.72 -30.13 -9.76
N TYR A 87 6.14 -28.90 -9.47
CA TYR A 87 6.62 -27.98 -10.51
C TYR A 87 8.02 -28.38 -11.02
N PRO A 88 8.36 -28.03 -12.27
CA PRO A 88 9.72 -28.13 -12.77
C PRO A 88 10.73 -27.43 -11.85
N ALA A 89 11.93 -28.01 -11.72
CA ALA A 89 12.94 -27.54 -10.75
C ALA A 89 13.33 -26.06 -10.90
N PHE A 90 13.23 -25.48 -12.10
CA PHE A 90 13.56 -24.07 -12.34
C PHE A 90 12.52 -23.09 -11.77
N VAL A 91 11.28 -23.53 -11.50
CA VAL A 91 10.19 -22.64 -11.07
C VAL A 91 10.46 -22.08 -9.66
N TYR A 92 10.92 -22.92 -8.73
CA TYR A 92 11.18 -22.53 -7.34
C TYR A 92 12.21 -21.40 -7.21
N PRO A 93 13.42 -21.48 -7.82
CA PRO A 93 14.38 -20.38 -7.77
C PRO A 93 13.90 -19.17 -8.57
N LEU A 94 13.21 -19.36 -9.71
CA LEU A 94 12.69 -18.25 -10.50
C LEU A 94 11.68 -17.41 -9.71
N VAL A 95 10.67 -18.05 -9.11
CA VAL A 95 9.67 -17.35 -8.29
C VAL A 95 10.35 -16.67 -7.11
N SER A 96 11.26 -17.35 -6.42
CA SER A 96 12.03 -16.78 -5.30
C SER A 96 12.83 -15.53 -5.69
N ILE A 97 13.48 -15.53 -6.87
CA ILE A 97 14.22 -14.36 -7.37
C ILE A 97 13.26 -13.21 -7.70
N LEU A 98 12.16 -13.48 -8.40
CA LEU A 98 11.18 -12.47 -8.78
C LEU A 98 10.52 -11.81 -7.57
N ILE A 99 10.12 -12.58 -6.55
CA ILE A 99 9.53 -12.00 -5.32
C ILE A 99 10.56 -11.21 -4.53
N SER A 100 11.83 -11.64 -4.51
CA SER A 100 12.90 -10.94 -3.80
C SER A 100 13.30 -9.62 -4.48
N MET A 101 13.07 -9.50 -5.78
CA MET A 101 13.29 -8.25 -6.53
C MET A 101 12.30 -7.15 -6.14
N VAL A 102 11.07 -7.53 -5.72
CA VAL A 102 10.01 -6.57 -5.37
C VAL A 102 10.42 -5.62 -4.23
N PRO A 103 10.85 -6.08 -3.03
CA PRO A 103 11.26 -5.19 -1.96
C PRO A 103 12.53 -4.39 -2.31
N LEU A 104 13.42 -4.91 -3.16
CA LEU A 104 14.60 -4.17 -3.62
C LEU A 104 14.20 -2.91 -4.42
N ALA A 105 13.20 -3.02 -5.28
CA ALA A 105 12.73 -1.91 -6.09
C ALA A 105 11.72 -1.01 -5.34
N LYS A 106 10.82 -1.60 -4.54
CA LYS A 106 9.69 -0.86 -3.93
C LYS A 106 10.04 -0.19 -2.61
N THR A 107 10.88 -0.78 -1.76
CA THR A 107 11.19 -0.23 -0.44
C THR A 107 11.82 1.18 -0.54
N PRO A 108 12.79 1.46 -1.42
CA PRO A 108 13.34 2.80 -1.56
C PRO A 108 12.28 3.82 -1.97
N ILE A 109 11.42 3.48 -2.94
CA ILE A 109 10.35 4.36 -3.44
C ILE A 109 9.38 4.72 -2.31
N ASN A 110 8.97 3.72 -1.53
CA ASN A 110 8.05 3.91 -0.40
C ASN A 110 8.72 4.60 0.81
N ALA A 111 10.05 4.53 0.92
CA ALA A 111 10.80 5.21 1.96
C ALA A 111 10.95 6.72 1.71
N ILE A 112 10.91 7.17 0.44
CA ILE A 112 11.13 8.58 0.07
C ILE A 112 10.26 9.56 0.87
N PRO A 113 8.93 9.38 1.01
CA PRO A 113 8.11 10.33 1.77
C PRO A 113 8.53 10.43 3.24
N ILE A 114 8.88 9.31 3.87
CA ILE A 114 9.31 9.26 5.27
C ILE A 114 10.68 9.93 5.42
N ILE A 115 11.60 9.65 4.51
CA ILE A 115 12.93 10.27 4.47
C ILE A 115 12.79 11.78 4.31
N ASN A 116 11.98 12.26 3.36
CA ASN A 116 11.78 13.69 3.12
C ASN A 116 11.19 14.39 4.35
N ILE A 117 10.22 13.76 5.05
CA ILE A 117 9.66 14.31 6.29
C ILE A 117 10.72 14.35 7.39
N ALA A 118 11.52 13.29 7.56
CA ALA A 118 12.59 13.26 8.55
C ALA A 118 13.69 14.29 8.27
N GLU A 119 14.13 14.42 7.01
CA GLU A 119 15.08 15.44 6.56
C GLU A 119 14.51 16.85 6.77
N PHE A 120 13.20 17.06 6.56
CA PHE A 120 12.50 18.31 6.84
C PHE A 120 12.47 18.67 8.32
N MET A 121 12.17 17.71 9.19
CA MET A 121 12.20 17.88 10.64
C MET A 121 13.60 18.20 11.15
N CYS A 122 14.65 17.67 10.52
CA CYS A 122 16.05 17.99 10.81
C CYS A 122 16.52 19.30 10.16
N GLY A 123 15.70 19.95 9.31
CA GLY A 123 16.03 21.22 8.66
C GLY A 123 17.09 21.10 7.56
N ILE A 124 17.27 19.91 6.97
CA ILE A 124 18.31 19.62 5.97
C ILE A 124 17.76 19.36 4.57
N THR A 125 16.47 19.61 4.34
CA THR A 125 15.86 19.47 3.01
C THR A 125 16.55 20.41 2.02
N PRO A 126 16.75 20.02 0.74
CA PRO A 126 17.35 20.89 -0.27
C PRO A 126 16.69 22.27 -0.37
N GLN A 127 15.37 22.35 -0.25
CA GLN A 127 14.62 23.62 -0.24
C GLN A 127 14.99 24.51 0.96
N GLN A 128 15.07 23.94 2.17
CA GLN A 128 15.39 24.70 3.40
C GLN A 128 16.84 25.20 3.41
N LEU A 129 17.77 24.43 2.82
CA LEU A 129 19.17 24.82 2.69
C LEU A 129 19.33 25.95 1.67
N ASN A 130 18.62 25.87 0.54
CA ASN A 130 18.63 26.89 -0.50
C ASN A 130 18.01 28.22 -0.01
N GLU A 131 16.88 28.17 0.70
CA GLU A 131 16.26 29.35 1.32
C GLU A 131 17.18 30.07 2.32
N LYS A 132 18.03 29.32 3.02
CA LYS A 132 19.03 29.87 3.95
C LYS A 132 20.32 30.32 3.27
N GLY A 133 20.45 30.13 1.95
CA GLY A 133 21.70 30.39 1.21
C GLY A 133 22.88 29.54 1.69
N GLN A 134 22.60 28.36 2.26
CA GLN A 134 23.62 27.47 2.82
C GLN A 134 23.93 26.34 1.85
N GLU A 135 25.20 26.24 1.45
CA GLU A 135 25.70 25.07 0.71
C GLU A 135 25.61 23.81 1.58
N PRO A 136 25.26 22.64 0.99
CA PRO A 136 25.17 21.39 1.73
C PRO A 136 26.56 21.03 2.30
N THR A 137 26.68 21.14 3.62
CA THR A 137 27.91 20.81 4.33
C THR A 137 28.07 19.28 4.42
N PHE A 138 29.31 18.79 4.53
CA PHE A 138 29.59 17.36 4.76
C PHE A 138 28.77 16.76 5.92
N LYS A 139 28.55 17.53 7.00
CA LYS A 139 27.70 17.14 8.13
C LYS A 139 26.24 16.91 7.72
N ASN A 140 25.69 17.74 6.83
CA ASN A 140 24.31 17.62 6.35
C ASN A 140 24.16 16.38 5.47
N ASN A 141 25.15 16.11 4.60
CA ASN A 141 25.17 14.91 3.76
C ASN A 141 25.32 13.64 4.59
N LEU A 142 26.16 13.68 5.64
CA LEU A 142 26.31 12.56 6.56
C LEU A 142 25.00 12.30 7.34
N LEU A 143 24.33 13.36 7.80
CA LEU A 143 23.05 13.24 8.50
C LEU A 143 21.94 12.72 7.58
N ALA A 144 21.85 13.21 6.35
CA ALA A 144 20.91 12.70 5.35
C ALA A 144 21.16 11.22 5.04
N GLY A 145 22.43 10.84 4.86
CA GLY A 145 22.83 9.43 4.71
C GLY A 145 22.41 8.58 5.90
N PHE A 146 22.64 9.07 7.12
CA PHE A 146 22.22 8.39 8.34
C PHE A 146 20.71 8.22 8.43
N ILE A 147 19.92 9.26 8.15
CA ILE A 147 18.44 9.19 8.12
C ILE A 147 17.97 8.12 7.13
N ARG A 148 18.53 8.11 5.91
CA ARG A 148 18.17 7.11 4.88
C ARG A 148 18.46 5.69 5.34
N VAL A 149 19.62 5.45 5.96
CA VAL A 149 19.97 4.14 6.52
C VAL A 149 19.03 3.76 7.65
N CYS A 150 18.75 4.67 8.59
CA CYS A 150 17.86 4.42 9.72
C CYS A 150 16.43 4.10 9.30
N VAL A 151 15.86 4.84 8.35
CA VAL A 151 14.49 4.59 7.85
C VAL A 151 14.41 3.22 7.17
N ASN A 152 15.36 2.87 6.30
CA ASN A 152 15.39 1.56 5.64
C ASN A 152 15.65 0.42 6.63
N PHE A 153 16.51 0.64 7.63
CA PHE A 153 16.75 -0.32 8.70
C PHE A 153 15.48 -0.55 9.55
N ALA A 154 14.71 0.50 9.82
CA ALA A 154 13.43 0.36 10.51
C ALA A 154 12.44 -0.53 9.73
N PHE A 155 12.34 -0.35 8.40
CA PHE A 155 11.53 -1.25 7.56
C PHE A 155 11.99 -2.71 7.65
N LEU A 156 13.31 -2.95 7.63
CA LEU A 156 13.87 -4.29 7.78
C LEU A 156 13.51 -4.91 9.13
N VAL A 157 13.64 -4.14 10.23
CA VAL A 157 13.29 -4.60 11.58
C VAL A 157 11.81 -4.98 11.67
N VAL A 158 10.91 -4.14 11.14
CA VAL A 158 9.47 -4.44 11.13
C VAL A 158 9.18 -5.73 10.34
N ALA A 159 9.83 -5.91 9.19
CA ALA A 159 9.67 -7.11 8.36
C ALA A 159 10.15 -8.40 9.06
N ILE A 160 11.18 -8.31 9.91
CA ILE A 160 11.67 -9.45 10.69
C ILE A 160 10.73 -9.77 11.86
N ILE A 161 10.21 -8.75 12.54
CA ILE A 161 9.35 -8.94 13.73
C ILE A 161 7.95 -9.45 13.33
N TYR A 162 7.39 -8.96 12.22
CA TYR A 162 6.03 -9.29 11.79
C TYR A 162 6.04 -9.95 10.41
N PRO A 163 6.20 -11.29 10.32
CA PRO A 163 6.24 -12.02 9.05
C PRO A 163 4.86 -12.34 8.46
N GLU A 164 3.77 -12.11 9.21
CA GLU A 164 2.39 -12.39 8.76
C GLU A 164 1.87 -11.29 7.81
N PHE A 165 2.20 -11.45 6.53
CA PHE A 165 1.93 -10.47 5.48
C PHE A 165 0.44 -10.10 5.32
N ASP A 166 -0.44 -11.11 5.32
CA ASP A 166 -1.88 -10.95 5.14
C ASP A 166 -2.52 -10.13 6.27
N ARG A 167 -2.13 -10.37 7.53
CA ARG A 167 -2.65 -9.61 8.67
C ARG A 167 -2.21 -8.15 8.63
N ILE A 168 -0.94 -7.89 8.33
CA ILE A 168 -0.43 -6.50 8.23
C ILE A 168 -1.17 -5.75 7.13
N ILE A 169 -1.34 -6.35 5.96
CA ILE A 169 -2.04 -5.71 4.84
C ILE A 169 -3.53 -5.56 5.13
N GLY A 170 -4.16 -6.58 5.73
CA GLY A 170 -5.55 -6.52 6.13
C GLY A 170 -5.84 -5.38 7.09
N ILE A 171 -5.03 -5.22 8.15
CA ILE A 171 -5.13 -4.13 9.13
C ILE A 171 -4.84 -2.78 8.46
N SER A 172 -3.74 -2.67 7.71
CA SER A 172 -3.31 -1.42 7.09
C SER A 172 -4.33 -0.94 6.04
N GLY A 173 -4.88 -1.86 5.25
CA GLY A 173 -5.94 -1.57 4.28
C GLY A 173 -7.24 -1.18 4.99
N ALA A 174 -7.74 -2.01 5.90
CA ALA A 174 -9.01 -1.75 6.58
C ALA A 174 -9.03 -0.41 7.34
N SER A 175 -7.94 -0.07 8.03
CA SER A 175 -7.86 1.16 8.84
C SER A 175 -7.36 2.36 8.01
N LEU A 176 -6.09 2.35 7.62
CA LEU A 176 -5.42 3.51 7.01
C LEU A 176 -6.01 3.83 5.65
N CYS A 177 -6.28 2.83 4.80
CA CYS A 177 -6.84 3.12 3.48
C CYS A 177 -8.31 3.59 3.56
N SER A 178 -9.12 3.09 4.48
CA SER A 178 -10.47 3.64 4.70
C SER A 178 -10.43 5.12 5.09
N ILE A 179 -9.48 5.51 5.95
CA ILE A 179 -9.27 6.90 6.35
C ILE A 179 -8.79 7.75 5.16
N ILE A 180 -7.71 7.32 4.52
CA ILE A 180 -6.99 8.11 3.50
C ILE A 180 -7.74 8.17 2.17
N CYS A 181 -8.44 7.10 1.78
CA CYS A 181 -9.08 7.01 0.45
C CYS A 181 -10.56 7.35 0.48
N VAL A 182 -11.23 7.27 1.64
CA VAL A 182 -12.69 7.52 1.72
C VAL A 182 -12.99 8.68 2.66
N ILE A 183 -12.59 8.60 3.93
CA ILE A 183 -13.01 9.57 4.95
C ILE A 183 -12.41 10.95 4.67
N LEU A 184 -11.08 11.04 4.49
CA LEU A 184 -10.40 12.32 4.26
C LEU A 184 -10.84 13.00 2.95
N PRO A 185 -10.86 12.33 1.77
CA PRO A 185 -11.28 12.97 0.53
C PRO A 185 -12.74 13.47 0.58
N CYS A 186 -13.65 12.69 1.18
CA CYS A 186 -15.03 13.13 1.38
C CYS A 186 -15.11 14.34 2.30
N GLY A 187 -14.40 14.31 3.44
CA GLY A 187 -14.37 15.41 4.40
C GLY A 187 -13.82 16.70 3.78
N PHE A 188 -12.72 16.61 3.02
CA PHE A 188 -12.15 17.75 2.30
C PHE A 188 -13.10 18.27 1.22
N TYR A 189 -13.74 17.39 0.45
CA TYR A 189 -14.69 17.80 -0.58
C TYR A 189 -15.90 18.54 -0.01
N ILE A 190 -16.49 18.05 1.10
CA ILE A 190 -17.57 18.76 1.79
C ILE A 190 -17.10 20.14 2.25
N ARG A 191 -15.92 20.22 2.88
CA ARG A 191 -15.40 21.46 3.47
C ARG A 191 -15.02 22.51 2.43
N LEU A 192 -14.51 22.09 1.27
CA LEU A 192 -14.00 22.97 0.22
C LEU A 192 -15.06 23.35 -0.81
N CYS A 193 -15.90 22.39 -1.23
CA CYS A 193 -16.82 22.59 -2.36
C CYS A 193 -18.27 22.81 -1.94
N ASP A 194 -18.60 22.62 -0.65
CA ASP A 194 -19.94 22.80 -0.10
C ASP A 194 -21.08 22.20 -0.95
N PRO A 195 -20.99 20.90 -1.34
CA PRO A 195 -21.91 20.32 -2.31
C PRO A 195 -23.35 20.29 -1.78
N PRO A 196 -24.39 20.38 -2.63
CA PRO A 196 -25.79 20.36 -2.17
C PRO A 196 -26.17 19.02 -1.50
N ASN A 197 -25.53 17.91 -1.89
CA ASN A 197 -25.83 16.56 -1.40
C ASN A 197 -24.87 16.12 -0.27
N LYS A 198 -24.57 16.99 0.71
CA LYS A 198 -23.62 16.68 1.81
C LYS A 198 -23.96 15.40 2.57
N TRP A 199 -25.26 15.12 2.73
CA TRP A 199 -25.76 13.95 3.44
C TRP A 199 -25.20 12.64 2.87
N LEU A 200 -25.09 12.53 1.53
CA LEU A 200 -24.54 11.35 0.86
C LEU A 200 -23.09 11.09 1.29
N TYR A 201 -22.26 12.14 1.31
CA TYR A 201 -20.86 12.05 1.69
C TYR A 201 -20.72 11.69 3.18
N TYR A 202 -21.54 12.28 4.06
CA TYR A 202 -21.56 11.88 5.48
C TYR A 202 -21.97 10.41 5.65
N THR A 203 -22.98 9.92 4.90
CA THR A 203 -23.37 8.51 4.92
C THR A 203 -22.23 7.60 4.48
N VAL A 204 -21.54 7.92 3.39
CA VAL A 204 -20.38 7.16 2.89
C VAL A 204 -19.26 7.14 3.94
N MET A 205 -18.96 8.28 4.58
CA MET A 205 -17.93 8.36 5.62
C MET A 205 -18.29 7.50 6.84
N VAL A 206 -19.53 7.54 7.31
CA VAL A 206 -20.00 6.74 8.46
C VAL A 206 -19.95 5.25 8.12
N LEU A 207 -20.46 4.83 6.96
CA LEU A 207 -20.42 3.45 6.53
C LEU A 207 -18.98 2.94 6.39
N ALA A 208 -18.10 3.71 5.75
CA ALA A 208 -16.69 3.37 5.64
C ALA A 208 -15.99 3.31 7.00
N GLY A 209 -16.35 4.18 7.94
CA GLY A 209 -15.87 4.13 9.32
C GLY A 209 -16.32 2.86 10.05
N ILE A 210 -17.59 2.48 9.94
CA ILE A 210 -18.12 1.25 10.56
C ILE A 210 -17.47 0.01 9.93
N VAL A 211 -17.44 -0.09 8.61
CA VAL A 211 -16.86 -1.25 7.92
C VAL A 211 -15.35 -1.32 8.15
N GLY A 212 -14.64 -0.20 8.07
CA GLY A 212 -13.20 -0.13 8.32
C GLY A 212 -12.82 -0.50 9.75
N THR A 213 -13.56 -0.03 10.75
CA THR A 213 -13.33 -0.42 12.16
C THR A 213 -13.65 -1.89 12.41
N ALA A 214 -14.79 -2.39 11.90
CA ALA A 214 -15.16 -3.80 12.00
C ALA A 214 -14.11 -4.70 11.34
N ALA A 215 -13.63 -4.33 10.14
CA ALA A 215 -12.58 -5.06 9.45
C ALA A 215 -11.23 -4.99 10.18
N THR A 216 -10.89 -3.85 10.78
CA THR A 216 -9.66 -3.73 11.58
C THR A 216 -9.71 -4.66 12.80
N ILE A 217 -10.84 -4.71 13.52
CA ILE A 217 -11.04 -5.61 14.66
C ILE A 217 -10.98 -7.07 14.20
N ALA A 218 -11.62 -7.40 13.07
CA ALA A 218 -11.61 -8.75 12.51
C ALA A 218 -10.21 -9.25 12.13
N ASN A 219 -9.29 -8.36 11.76
CA ASN A 219 -7.90 -8.71 11.47
C ASN A 219 -7.00 -8.78 12.72
N LEU A 220 -7.42 -8.21 13.85
CA LEU A 220 -6.67 -8.22 15.13
C LEU A 220 -6.93 -9.47 15.99
N ILE A 221 -8.09 -10.09 15.83
CA ILE A 221 -8.56 -11.28 16.57
C ILE A 221 -8.37 -12.50 15.70
#